data_AF-A0A1B1AEV0-F1
#
_entry.id   AF-A0A1B1AEV0-F1
#
_cell.length_a   1.000
_cell.length_b   1.000
_cell.length_c   1.000
_cell.angle_alpha   90.00
_cell.angle_beta   90.00
_cell.angle_gamma   90.00
#
_symmetry.space_group_name_H-M   'P 1'
#
loop_
_entity.id
_entity.type
_entity.pdbx_description
1 polymer ?
#
loop_
_entity_poly.entity_id
_entity_poly.type
_entity_poly.pdbx_seq_one_letter_code
_entity_poly.pdbx_strand_id
1 'polypeptide(L)'
;MKLRAIVLALALAACGQTGEQAEVPTGPAGPDPSTLNIEIGRYGAMLSQVNDQSAERPGSIQPEVTSQRDLARRLREAVWSYNIQRSQLCSKGLFTEVACGSAYEPVWISEPETVEPTLEEIQSRSDALGAEVQRLWGAVCDDAKSRVPEEERMAVCPME
;
A
#
# COMPACT_ATOMS: atom_id res chain seq x y z
N MET A 1 2.27 -69.97 50.47
CA MET A 1 3.68 -69.62 50.16
C MET A 1 3.66 -68.72 48.93
N LYS A 2 4.20 -67.50 48.85
CA LYS A 2 4.94 -66.58 49.76
C LYS A 2 4.38 -65.15 49.48
N LEU A 3 4.05 -64.31 50.49
CA LEU A 3 4.78 -63.09 50.92
C LEU A 3 5.06 -62.06 49.79
N ARG A 4 4.80 -60.74 49.82
CA ARG A 4 4.23 -59.70 50.73
C ARG A 4 3.76 -58.53 49.80
N ALA A 5 2.68 -57.77 49.99
CA ALA A 5 2.33 -56.78 51.03
C ALA A 5 3.25 -55.53 51.12
N ILE A 6 2.69 -54.35 50.81
CA ILE A 6 3.09 -52.90 50.94
C ILE A 6 2.42 -52.19 49.73
N VAL A 7 1.53 -51.18 49.77
CA VAL A 7 0.84 -50.35 50.79
C VAL A 7 1.56 -49.09 51.33
N LEU A 8 0.92 -47.91 51.15
CA LEU A 8 1.23 -46.52 51.64
C LEU A 8 2.48 -45.82 51.05
N ALA A 9 2.59 -44.49 50.93
CA ALA A 9 1.60 -43.39 50.93
C ALA A 9 2.24 -42.03 50.57
N LEU A 10 1.40 -41.02 50.28
CA LEU A 10 1.56 -39.58 50.56
C LEU A 10 2.95 -38.92 50.49
N ALA A 11 3.10 -37.98 49.54
CA ALA A 11 3.88 -36.76 49.75
C ALA A 11 3.23 -35.59 49.00
N LEU A 12 2.44 -34.76 49.71
CA LEU A 12 2.23 -33.39 49.27
C LEU A 12 3.54 -32.63 49.49
N ALA A 13 4.11 -32.09 48.41
CA ALA A 13 5.23 -31.17 48.46
C ALA A 13 4.82 -29.84 47.81
N ALA A 14 3.90 -29.13 48.48
CA ALA A 14 3.79 -27.68 48.31
C ALA A 14 4.61 -27.03 49.44
N CYS A 15 5.67 -26.28 49.09
CA CYS A 15 6.29 -25.17 49.82
C CYS A 15 7.68 -24.85 49.23
N GLY A 16 8.05 -23.56 49.14
CA GLY A 16 9.39 -23.10 48.72
C GLY A 16 9.40 -22.38 47.36
N GLN A 17 8.74 -21.22 47.23
CA GLN A 17 9.24 -19.88 47.58
C GLN A 17 10.02 -19.16 46.47
N THR A 18 9.43 -18.03 46.06
CA THR A 18 10.13 -16.78 45.71
C THR A 18 11.05 -16.81 44.50
N GLY A 19 10.42 -16.96 43.33
CA GLY A 19 10.91 -16.45 42.06
C GLY A 19 10.12 -15.21 41.63
N GLU A 20 10.05 -14.18 42.47
CA GLU A 20 9.74 -12.82 41.98
C GLU A 20 10.91 -12.37 41.10
N GLN A 21 10.89 -12.80 39.83
CA GLN A 21 11.46 -11.98 38.78
C GLN A 21 10.65 -10.69 38.81
N ALA A 22 11.21 -9.68 39.47
CA ALA A 22 10.71 -8.33 39.39
C ALA A 22 10.53 -8.02 37.89
N GLU A 23 9.27 -7.86 37.49
CA GLU A 23 8.92 -7.39 36.16
C GLU A 23 9.47 -5.97 36.09
N VAL A 24 10.72 -5.87 35.60
CA VAL A 24 11.38 -4.60 35.30
C VAL A 24 10.34 -3.80 34.52
N PRO A 25 9.88 -2.63 35.00
CA PRO A 25 8.81 -1.92 34.35
C PRO A 25 9.18 -1.68 32.90
N THR A 26 8.61 -2.50 32.01
CA THR A 26 8.81 -2.38 30.59
C THR A 26 8.15 -1.08 30.24
N GLY A 27 8.98 -0.07 29.93
CA GLY A 27 8.51 1.21 29.42
C GLY A 27 7.50 0.93 28.31
N PRO A 28 6.41 1.71 28.24
CA PRO A 28 5.13 1.30 27.65
C PRO A 28 5.34 0.52 26.36
N ALA A 29 4.89 -0.73 26.36
CA ALA A 29 5.06 -1.64 25.24
C ALA A 29 4.66 -0.92 23.95
N GLY A 30 5.57 -0.92 22.97
CA GLY A 30 5.33 -0.28 21.68
C GLY A 30 4.06 -0.85 21.02
N PRO A 31 3.40 -0.08 20.15
CA PRO A 31 2.14 -0.51 19.55
C PRO A 31 2.29 -1.86 18.84
N ASP A 32 1.40 -2.81 19.14
CA ASP A 32 1.43 -4.15 18.56
C ASP A 32 1.25 -4.09 17.02
N PRO A 33 2.17 -4.70 16.24
CA PRO A 33 2.08 -4.71 14.78
C PRO A 33 0.78 -5.32 14.23
N SER A 34 0.21 -6.31 14.92
CA SER A 34 -1.03 -6.98 14.48
C SER A 34 -2.22 -6.02 14.58
N THR A 35 -2.31 -5.32 15.70
CA THR A 35 -3.29 -4.25 15.97
C THR A 35 -3.14 -3.12 14.94
N LEU A 36 -1.91 -2.64 14.70
CA LEU A 36 -1.66 -1.62 13.67
C LEU A 36 -2.10 -2.06 12.27
N ASN A 37 -1.82 -3.31 11.89
CA ASN A 37 -2.23 -3.86 10.59
C ASN A 37 -3.77 -3.90 10.43
N ILE A 38 -4.50 -4.25 11.50
CA ILE A 38 -5.97 -4.20 11.51
C ILE A 38 -6.48 -2.77 11.35
N GLU A 39 -5.92 -1.81 12.09
CA GLU A 39 -6.30 -0.40 12.03
C GLU A 39 -6.05 0.21 10.63
N ILE A 40 -4.88 -0.07 10.03
CA ILE A 40 -4.52 0.34 8.66
C ILE A 40 -5.50 -0.26 7.64
N GLY A 41 -5.81 -1.55 7.76
CA GLY A 41 -6.81 -2.21 6.91
C GLY A 41 -8.19 -1.57 7.02
N ARG A 42 -8.60 -1.18 8.23
CA ARG A 42 -9.87 -0.47 8.47
C ARG A 42 -9.88 0.91 7.80
N TYR A 43 -8.79 1.67 7.85
CA TYR A 43 -8.69 2.94 7.14
C TYR A 43 -8.84 2.77 5.61
N GLY A 44 -8.24 1.72 5.04
CA GLY A 44 -8.43 1.38 3.63
C GLY A 44 -9.90 1.10 3.28
N ALA A 45 -10.60 0.32 4.09
CA ALA A 45 -12.03 0.05 3.91
C ALA A 45 -12.89 1.32 4.03
N MET A 46 -12.59 2.20 4.99
CA MET A 46 -13.28 3.49 5.16
C MET A 46 -13.07 4.41 3.94
N LEU A 47 -11.86 4.45 3.37
CA LEU A 47 -11.56 5.23 2.16
C LEU A 47 -12.27 4.67 0.92
N SER A 48 -12.36 3.34 0.77
CA SER A 48 -13.17 2.71 -0.27
C SER A 48 -14.64 3.13 -0.15
N GLN A 49 -15.20 3.09 1.06
CA GLN A 49 -16.58 3.52 1.30
C GLN A 49 -16.80 5.01 0.97
N VAL A 50 -15.82 5.89 1.25
CA VAL A 50 -15.88 7.30 0.84
C VAL A 50 -15.96 7.42 -0.68
N ASN A 51 -15.13 6.68 -1.43
CA ASN A 51 -15.18 6.66 -2.88
C ASN A 51 -16.56 6.21 -3.39
N ASP A 52 -17.03 5.05 -2.93
CA ASP A 52 -18.27 4.41 -3.39
C ASP A 52 -19.51 5.29 -3.11
N GLN A 53 -19.56 5.96 -1.96
CA GLN A 53 -20.65 6.88 -1.59
C GLN A 53 -20.55 8.25 -2.26
N SER A 54 -19.42 8.58 -2.90
CA SER A 54 -19.21 9.86 -3.58
C SER A 54 -19.45 9.80 -5.09
N ALA A 55 -19.26 8.64 -5.72
CA ALA A 55 -19.19 8.47 -7.17
C ALA A 55 -20.43 8.95 -7.94
N GLU A 56 -21.63 8.76 -7.39
CA GLU A 56 -22.91 9.12 -8.03
C GLU A 56 -23.70 10.15 -7.21
N ARG A 57 -23.04 10.93 -6.35
CA ARG A 57 -23.72 11.86 -5.43
C ARG A 57 -24.57 12.89 -6.20
N PRO A 58 -25.91 12.94 -6.02
CA PRO A 58 -26.75 13.91 -6.70
C PRO A 58 -26.30 15.35 -6.44
N GLY A 59 -26.15 16.13 -7.51
CA GLY A 59 -25.60 17.49 -7.46
C GLY A 59 -24.07 17.58 -7.53
N SER A 60 -23.35 16.48 -7.75
CA SER A 60 -21.93 16.52 -8.10
C SER A 60 -21.77 17.22 -9.46
N ILE A 61 -21.23 18.44 -9.47
CA ILE A 61 -20.76 19.08 -10.69
C ILE A 61 -19.45 18.37 -11.05
N GLN A 62 -19.44 17.61 -12.14
CA GLN A 62 -18.20 17.13 -12.72
C GLN A 62 -17.59 18.31 -13.51
N PRO A 63 -16.44 18.88 -13.07
CA PRO A 63 -15.90 20.07 -13.72
C PRO A 63 -15.51 19.76 -15.16
N GLU A 64 -15.77 20.70 -16.07
CA GLU A 64 -15.28 20.59 -17.44
C GLU A 64 -13.75 20.53 -17.42
N VAL A 65 -13.18 19.48 -18.04
CA VAL A 65 -11.75 19.15 -17.92
C VAL A 65 -10.92 19.99 -18.90
N THR A 66 -11.14 21.30 -18.85
CA THR A 66 -10.55 22.33 -19.72
C THR A 66 -9.87 23.43 -18.91
N SER A 67 -10.15 23.55 -17.61
CA SER A 67 -9.46 24.50 -16.72
C SER A 67 -8.04 24.02 -16.40
N GLN A 68 -7.07 24.94 -16.41
CA GLN A 68 -5.67 24.67 -16.04
C GLN A 68 -5.56 24.09 -14.61
N ARG A 69 -6.40 24.57 -13.70
CA ARG A 69 -6.47 24.09 -12.31
C ARG A 69 -6.96 22.64 -12.21
N ASP A 70 -7.96 22.25 -13.00
CA ASP A 70 -8.46 20.87 -13.04
C ASP A 70 -7.47 19.91 -13.68
N LEU A 71 -6.78 20.35 -14.75
CA LEU A 71 -5.70 19.57 -15.36
C LEU A 71 -4.54 19.36 -14.37
N ALA A 72 -4.10 20.41 -13.68
CA ALA A 72 -3.07 20.32 -12.64
C ALA A 72 -3.49 19.41 -11.47
N ARG A 73 -4.75 19.47 -11.02
CA ARG A 73 -5.31 18.56 -10.00
C ARG A 73 -5.28 17.10 -10.47
N ARG A 74 -5.79 16.81 -11.67
CA ARG A 74 -5.80 15.45 -12.24
C ARG A 74 -4.39 14.89 -12.43
N LEU A 75 -3.42 15.73 -12.79
CA LEU A 75 -2.03 15.32 -12.90
C LEU A 75 -1.42 14.94 -11.54
N ARG A 76 -1.76 15.66 -10.46
CA ARG A 76 -1.39 15.25 -9.08
C ARG A 76 -2.06 13.92 -8.68
N GLU A 77 -3.33 13.71 -9.02
CA GLU A 77 -4.05 12.43 -8.80
C GLU A 77 -3.40 11.26 -9.55
N ALA A 78 -2.87 11.49 -10.76
CA ALA A 78 -2.13 10.50 -11.54
C ALA A 78 -0.78 10.14 -10.89
N VAL A 79 -0.04 11.10 -10.32
CA VAL A 79 1.19 10.85 -9.53
C VAL A 79 0.88 9.94 -8.33
N TRP A 80 -0.18 10.22 -7.57
CA TRP A 80 -0.57 9.38 -6.44
C TRP A 80 -0.93 7.96 -6.88
N SER A 81 -1.70 7.82 -7.96
CA SER A 81 -2.06 6.53 -8.54
C SER A 81 -0.82 5.71 -8.98
N TYR A 82 0.14 6.36 -9.64
CA TYR A 82 1.42 5.75 -10.03
C TYR A 82 2.23 5.26 -8.83
N ASN A 83 2.39 6.10 -7.79
CA ASN A 83 3.13 5.75 -6.58
C ASN A 83 2.46 4.62 -5.79
N ILE A 84 1.12 4.60 -5.71
CA ILE A 84 0.36 3.49 -5.11
C ILE A 84 0.61 2.20 -5.90
N GLN A 85 0.56 2.24 -7.23
CA GLN A 85 0.75 1.05 -8.05
C GLN A 85 2.17 0.48 -7.93
N ARG A 86 3.20 1.34 -7.88
CA ARG A 86 4.60 0.94 -7.60
C ARG A 86 4.74 0.28 -6.23
N SER A 87 4.18 0.90 -5.19
CA SER A 87 4.20 0.36 -3.82
C SER A 87 3.56 -1.03 -3.74
N GLN A 88 2.42 -1.24 -4.42
CA GLN A 88 1.74 -2.54 -4.49
C GLN A 88 2.51 -3.63 -5.26
N LEU A 89 3.33 -3.26 -6.25
CA LEU A 89 4.18 -4.21 -6.99
C LEU A 89 5.43 -4.55 -6.16
N CYS A 90 6.07 -3.53 -5.58
CA CYS A 90 7.24 -3.69 -4.73
C CYS A 90 6.95 -4.56 -3.49
N SER A 91 5.80 -4.37 -2.82
CA SER A 91 5.40 -5.18 -1.66
C SER A 91 5.13 -6.65 -1.98
N LYS A 92 4.90 -6.99 -3.26
CA LYS A 92 4.78 -8.35 -3.78
C LYS A 92 6.11 -8.91 -4.32
N GLY A 93 7.19 -8.13 -4.29
CA GLY A 93 8.48 -8.50 -4.90
C GLY A 93 8.46 -8.51 -6.44
N LEU A 94 7.50 -7.83 -7.07
CA LEU A 94 7.34 -7.80 -8.52
C LEU A 94 8.02 -6.56 -9.12
N PHE A 95 8.71 -6.73 -10.24
CA PHE A 95 9.34 -5.64 -11.02
C PHE A 95 10.23 -4.72 -10.17
N THR A 96 10.98 -5.27 -9.22
CA THR A 96 11.66 -4.52 -8.15
C THR A 96 12.56 -3.39 -8.65
N GLU A 97 13.23 -3.56 -9.81
CA GLU A 97 14.10 -2.55 -10.42
C GLU A 97 13.39 -1.25 -10.84
N VAL A 98 12.07 -1.31 -11.10
CA VAL A 98 11.25 -0.15 -11.48
C VAL A 98 10.17 0.19 -10.45
N ALA A 99 9.67 -0.81 -9.72
CA ALA A 99 8.62 -0.66 -8.72
C ALA A 99 9.13 -0.23 -7.34
N CYS A 100 10.30 -0.71 -6.91
CA CYS A 100 10.88 -0.33 -5.62
C CYS A 100 11.73 0.95 -5.72
N GLY A 101 11.90 1.64 -4.60
CA GLY A 101 12.65 2.90 -4.50
C GLY A 101 11.84 3.99 -3.81
N SER A 102 12.29 5.25 -3.91
CA SER A 102 11.53 6.40 -3.44
C SER A 102 10.25 6.59 -4.26
N ALA A 103 9.26 7.25 -3.66
CA ALA A 103 8.12 7.78 -4.39
C ALA A 103 8.58 8.83 -5.42
N TYR A 104 7.84 8.96 -6.52
CA TYR A 104 7.98 10.07 -7.44
C TYR A 104 7.28 11.30 -6.84
N GLU A 105 8.07 12.19 -6.24
CA GLU A 105 7.62 13.40 -5.56
C GLU A 105 8.24 14.64 -6.21
N PRO A 106 7.75 15.07 -7.39
CA PRO A 106 8.19 16.31 -7.99
C PRO A 106 7.68 17.50 -7.16
N VAL A 107 8.46 18.60 -7.08
CA VAL A 107 8.18 19.75 -6.19
C VAL A 107 6.73 20.27 -6.27
N TRP A 108 6.13 20.24 -7.46
CA TRP A 108 4.77 20.70 -7.70
C TRP A 108 3.66 19.80 -7.12
N ILE A 109 3.97 18.58 -6.65
CA ILE A 109 2.97 17.70 -6.02
C ILE A 109 2.39 18.31 -4.74
N SER A 110 3.16 19.20 -4.08
CA SER A 110 2.80 19.92 -2.85
C SER A 110 2.38 21.38 -3.09
N GLU A 111 2.23 21.83 -4.34
CA GLU A 111 1.67 23.16 -4.64
C GLU A 111 0.24 23.28 -4.11
N PRO A 112 -0.18 24.44 -3.57
CA PRO A 112 -1.56 24.69 -3.19
C PRO A 112 -2.56 24.47 -4.33
N GLU A 113 -3.82 24.17 -3.99
CA GLU A 113 -4.91 24.03 -4.97
C GLU A 113 -5.24 25.33 -5.73
N THR A 114 -4.87 26.48 -5.15
CA THR A 114 -5.04 27.80 -5.75
C THR A 114 -3.99 28.15 -6.80
N VAL A 115 -2.93 27.36 -6.95
CA VAL A 115 -1.93 27.54 -8.02
C VAL A 115 -2.57 27.17 -9.36
N GLU A 116 -2.31 27.99 -10.37
CA GLU A 116 -2.84 27.82 -11.72
C GLU A 116 -1.69 27.86 -12.73
N PRO A 117 -0.98 26.72 -12.91
CA PRO A 117 0.16 26.65 -13.81
C PRO A 117 -0.28 26.84 -15.26
N THR A 118 0.60 27.37 -16.10
CA THR A 118 0.38 27.50 -17.55
C THR A 118 0.16 26.13 -18.21
N LEU A 119 -0.49 26.10 -19.37
CA LEU A 119 -0.62 24.86 -20.16
C LEU A 119 0.73 24.27 -20.54
N GLU A 120 1.75 25.09 -20.77
CA GLU A 120 3.12 24.67 -21.06
C GLU A 120 3.77 23.98 -19.85
N GLU A 121 3.62 24.53 -18.64
CA GLU A 121 4.04 23.88 -17.41
C GLU A 121 3.28 22.56 -17.18
N ILE A 122 1.96 22.53 -17.39
CA ILE A 122 1.16 21.31 -17.25
C ILE A 122 1.63 20.23 -18.23
N GLN A 123 1.90 20.59 -19.49
CA GLN A 123 2.44 19.66 -20.48
C GLN A 123 3.82 19.12 -20.03
N SER A 124 4.75 19.99 -19.66
CA SER A 124 6.08 19.59 -19.20
C SER A 124 6.03 18.66 -17.96
N ARG A 125 5.14 18.95 -17.00
CA ARG A 125 4.89 18.11 -15.82
C ARG A 125 4.26 16.76 -16.22
N SER A 126 3.37 16.76 -17.21
CA SER A 126 2.73 15.57 -17.77
C SER A 126 3.73 14.67 -18.51
N ASP A 127 4.61 15.23 -19.32
CA ASP A 127 5.65 14.49 -20.04
C ASP A 127 6.64 13.82 -19.07
N ALA A 128 7.02 14.53 -18.00
CA ALA A 128 7.87 13.99 -16.94
C ALA A 128 7.22 12.81 -16.20
N LEU A 129 5.93 12.89 -15.86
CA LEU A 129 5.19 11.75 -15.31
C LEU A 129 5.05 10.63 -16.36
N GLY A 130 4.78 10.97 -17.62
CA GLY A 130 4.63 10.02 -18.72
C GLY A 130 5.87 9.14 -18.90
N ALA A 131 7.07 9.70 -18.81
CA ALA A 131 8.33 8.94 -18.89
C ALA A 131 8.47 7.92 -17.74
N GLU A 132 8.04 8.26 -16.53
CA GLU A 132 8.07 7.37 -15.37
C GLU A 132 6.97 6.28 -15.45
N VAL A 133 5.77 6.65 -15.87
CA VAL A 133 4.67 5.70 -16.14
C VAL A 133 5.04 4.72 -17.24
N GLN A 134 5.60 5.19 -18.37
CA GLN A 134 6.00 4.36 -19.50
C GLN A 134 7.06 3.33 -19.12
N ARG A 135 8.02 3.70 -18.25
CA ARG A 135 9.05 2.77 -17.75
C ARG A 135 8.46 1.61 -16.95
N LEU A 136 7.53 1.91 -16.03
CA LEU A 136 6.85 0.89 -15.24
C LEU A 136 5.91 0.04 -16.11
N TRP A 137 5.11 0.69 -16.94
CA TRP A 137 4.12 0.05 -17.81
C TRP A 137 4.79 -0.89 -18.81
N GLY A 138 5.86 -0.45 -19.49
CA GLY A 138 6.63 -1.26 -20.43
C GLY A 138 7.16 -2.54 -19.76
N ALA A 139 7.81 -2.42 -18.60
CA ALA A 139 8.33 -3.59 -17.87
C ALA A 139 7.23 -4.62 -17.50
N VAL A 140 6.04 -4.15 -17.10
CA VAL A 140 4.89 -5.02 -16.79
C VAL A 140 4.31 -5.66 -18.06
N CYS A 141 4.23 -4.90 -19.15
CA CYS A 141 3.64 -5.31 -20.41
C CYS A 141 4.54 -6.26 -21.20
N ASP A 142 5.86 -6.06 -21.20
CA ASP A 142 6.84 -6.96 -21.80
C ASP A 142 6.83 -8.34 -21.10
N ASP A 143 6.81 -8.36 -19.76
CA ASP A 143 6.63 -9.60 -18.99
C ASP A 143 5.29 -10.28 -19.34
N ALA A 144 4.19 -9.52 -19.40
CA ALA A 144 2.88 -10.08 -19.76
C ALA A 144 2.86 -10.65 -21.19
N LYS A 145 3.45 -9.97 -22.18
CA LYS A 145 3.62 -10.44 -23.57
C LYS A 145 4.54 -11.65 -23.68
N SER A 146 5.53 -11.79 -22.79
CA SER A 146 6.43 -12.95 -22.75
C SER A 146 5.71 -14.24 -22.31
N ARG A 147 4.60 -14.10 -21.57
CA ARG A 147 3.83 -15.21 -20.97
C ARG A 147 2.67 -15.72 -21.85
N VAL A 148 2.47 -15.16 -23.05
CA VAL A 148 1.39 -15.54 -23.98
C VAL A 148 1.93 -15.97 -25.36
N PRO A 149 1.16 -16.73 -26.17
CA PRO A 149 1.48 -17.03 -27.56
C PRO A 149 1.65 -15.76 -28.41
N GLU A 150 2.38 -15.86 -29.53
CA GLU A 150 2.72 -14.70 -30.36
C GLU A 150 1.48 -14.04 -30.96
N GLU A 151 0.50 -14.86 -31.37
CA GLU A 151 -0.82 -14.45 -31.87
C GLU A 151 -1.66 -13.65 -30.87
N GLU A 152 -1.39 -13.76 -29.56
CA GLU A 152 -2.10 -13.05 -28.49
C GLU A 152 -1.37 -11.78 -28.02
N ARG A 153 -0.09 -11.60 -28.34
CA ARG A 153 0.74 -10.49 -27.82
C ARG A 153 0.17 -9.10 -28.13
N MET A 154 -0.44 -8.92 -29.29
CA MET A 154 -1.05 -7.65 -29.70
C MET A 154 -2.31 -7.28 -28.91
N ALA A 155 -2.93 -8.24 -28.19
CA ALA A 155 -4.04 -7.98 -27.29
C ALA A 155 -3.59 -7.64 -25.85
N VAL A 156 -2.32 -7.92 -25.51
CA VAL A 156 -1.74 -7.61 -24.20
C VAL A 156 -1.19 -6.19 -24.21
N CYS A 157 -1.71 -5.35 -23.32
CA CYS A 157 -1.37 -3.92 -23.22
C CYS A 157 -1.57 -3.13 -24.54
N PRO A 158 -2.80 -3.03 -25.07
CA PRO A 158 -3.09 -2.46 -26.39
C PRO A 158 -3.05 -0.92 -26.46
N MET A 159 -2.40 -0.26 -25.50
CA MET A 159 -2.26 1.20 -25.42
C MET A 159 -0.84 1.67 -25.80
N GLU A 160 -0.13 0.84 -26.58
CA GLU A 160 1.24 1.06 -27.10
C GLU A 160 1.25 1.86 -28.40
#